data_AF-B9TE43-F1
#
_entry.id   AF-B9TE43-F1
#
_cell.length_a   1.000
_cell.length_b   1.000
_cell.length_c   1.000
_cell.angle_alpha   90.00
_cell.angle_beta   90.00
_cell.angle_gamma   90.00
#
_symmetry.space_group_name_H-M   'P 1'
#
loop_
_entity.id
_entity.type
_entity.pdbx_description
1 polymer ?
#
loop_
_entity_poly.entity_id
_entity_poly.type
_entity_poly.pdbx_seq_one_letter_code
_entity_poly.pdbx_strand_id
1 'polypeptide(L)'
;MTSPLYNASIPVLQQMLRAMSDVLKKAEEHATQKNIDPNALLQARLFPDMFPLVRQVQIAADFSKGIASRLAGAEVPSWPDTEVSFADLQALIAKALAHIGSFKPEQFDSSESREIVLRPGTPKEKKLTASAYLLHYGLPQFFFHVTTTYAILRHNGVEVATRASVAARFRVTVDGGSICLDLLGASSTLTKCLLPCAVNYTVDPLRAFDVGLMMAAMQRERSIAGRLIQCTSATNLRAPSPVVRVGQQSTQSSRSVHNHKAVV
;
A
#
# COMPACT_ATOMS: atom_id res chain seq x y z
N MET A 1 0.61 18.59 11.84
CA MET A 1 0.24 17.96 10.55
C MET A 1 1.32 16.93 10.24
N THR A 2 1.00 15.76 9.70
CA THR A 2 2.01 14.73 9.41
C THR A 2 2.83 15.11 8.18
N SER A 3 4.15 15.15 8.29
CA SER A 3 5.05 15.49 7.17
C SER A 3 4.81 14.60 5.93
N PRO A 4 4.72 15.17 4.70
CA PRO A 4 4.56 14.38 3.47
C PRO A 4 5.67 13.33 3.27
N LEU A 5 6.90 13.68 3.63
CA LEU A 5 8.05 12.77 3.53
C LEU A 5 7.99 11.65 4.56
N TYR A 6 7.42 11.88 5.75
CA TYR A 6 7.13 10.80 6.70
C TYR A 6 6.11 9.82 6.11
N ASN A 7 4.98 10.33 5.62
CA ASN A 7 3.90 9.50 5.06
C ASN A 7 4.36 8.66 3.86
N ALA A 8 5.21 9.25 3.00
CA ALA A 8 5.77 8.58 1.83
C ALA A 8 6.92 7.61 2.15
N SER A 9 7.41 7.56 3.40
CA SER A 9 8.55 6.72 3.79
C SER A 9 8.22 5.71 4.89
N ILE A 10 8.08 6.14 6.14
CA ILE A 10 8.05 5.24 7.31
C ILE A 10 6.95 4.17 7.22
N PRO A 11 5.68 4.51 6.94
CA PRO A 11 4.62 3.49 6.81
C PRO A 11 4.88 2.52 5.64
N VAL A 12 5.39 3.04 4.52
CA VAL A 12 5.71 2.27 3.31
C VAL A 12 6.83 1.25 3.58
N LEU A 13 7.93 1.70 4.20
CA LEU A 13 9.05 0.84 4.57
C LEU A 13 8.61 -0.25 5.56
N GLN A 14 7.84 0.10 6.58
CA GLN A 14 7.32 -0.86 7.56
C GLN A 14 6.43 -1.92 6.92
N GLN A 15 5.54 -1.51 6.02
CA GLN A 15 4.66 -2.43 5.31
C GLN A 15 5.47 -3.46 4.51
N MET A 16 6.45 -3.00 3.72
CA MET A 16 7.23 -3.88 2.86
C MET A 16 8.20 -4.77 3.63
N LEU A 17 8.76 -4.31 4.75
CA LEU A 17 9.58 -5.15 5.62
C LEU A 17 8.75 -6.27 6.28
N ARG A 18 7.52 -5.98 6.72
CA ARG A 18 6.61 -7.01 7.26
C ARG A 18 6.26 -8.05 6.19
N ALA A 19 5.93 -7.58 4.98
CA ALA A 19 5.68 -8.44 3.82
C ALA A 19 6.88 -9.35 3.50
N MET A 20 8.10 -8.79 3.52
CA MET A 20 9.34 -9.56 3.36
C MET A 20 9.54 -10.60 4.46
N SER A 21 9.30 -10.24 5.72
CA SER A 21 9.36 -11.18 6.86
C SER A 21 8.41 -12.36 6.66
N ASP A 22 7.18 -12.11 6.22
CA ASP A 22 6.18 -13.16 5.98
C ASP A 22 6.57 -14.07 4.81
N VAL A 23 7.17 -13.51 3.77
CA VAL A 23 7.73 -14.27 2.64
C VAL A 23 8.89 -15.18 3.09
N LEU A 24 9.77 -14.70 3.96
CA LEU A 24 10.87 -15.49 4.52
C LEU A 24 10.36 -16.62 5.42
N LYS A 25 9.32 -16.40 6.23
CA LYS A 25 8.69 -17.47 7.04
C LYS A 25 8.18 -18.59 6.14
N LYS A 26 7.48 -18.24 5.06
CA LYS A 26 7.01 -19.23 4.08
C LYS A 26 8.15 -19.99 3.41
N ALA A 27 9.28 -19.34 3.16
CA ALA A 27 10.46 -20.00 2.60
C ALA A 27 11.06 -21.02 3.58
N GLU A 28 11.17 -20.66 4.86
CA GLU A 28 11.64 -21.56 5.92
C GLU A 28 10.69 -22.75 6.13
N GLU A 29 9.38 -22.50 6.14
CA GLU A 29 8.35 -23.53 6.18
C GLU A 29 8.44 -24.46 4.96
N HIS A 30 8.61 -23.90 3.77
CA HIS A 30 8.77 -24.67 2.54
C HIS A 30 10.03 -25.54 2.56
N ALA A 31 11.17 -24.98 3.01
CA ALA A 31 12.41 -25.73 3.14
C ALA A 31 12.24 -26.93 4.08
N THR A 32 11.59 -26.70 5.23
CA THR A 32 11.28 -27.74 6.21
C THR A 32 10.37 -28.83 5.62
N GLN A 33 9.26 -28.44 4.99
CA GLN A 33 8.27 -29.38 4.42
C GLN A 33 8.83 -30.22 3.27
N LYS A 34 9.77 -29.67 2.50
CA LYS A 34 10.37 -30.33 1.35
C LYS A 34 11.72 -30.98 1.65
N ASN A 35 12.18 -30.94 2.91
CA ASN A 35 13.51 -31.40 3.34
C ASN A 35 14.65 -30.78 2.50
N ILE A 36 14.52 -29.50 2.18
CA ILE A 36 15.55 -28.72 1.49
C ILE A 36 16.48 -28.13 2.55
N ASP A 37 17.80 -28.24 2.35
CA ASP A 37 18.78 -27.52 3.17
C ASP A 37 18.47 -26.01 3.13
N PRO A 38 18.22 -25.34 4.28
CA PRO A 38 17.99 -23.90 4.33
C PRO A 38 19.04 -23.08 3.57
N ASN A 39 20.29 -23.52 3.58
CA ASN A 39 21.38 -22.83 2.87
C ASN A 39 21.18 -22.81 1.36
N ALA A 40 20.50 -23.79 0.77
CA ALA A 40 20.18 -23.80 -0.65
C ALA A 40 19.32 -22.59 -1.05
N LEU A 41 18.36 -22.19 -0.20
CA LEU A 41 17.54 -21.00 -0.42
C LEU A 41 18.28 -19.71 -0.04
N LEU A 42 19.00 -19.71 1.10
CA LEU A 42 19.73 -18.53 1.58
C LEU A 42 20.84 -18.07 0.63
N GLN A 43 21.48 -19.01 -0.06
CA GLN A 43 22.54 -18.73 -1.05
C GLN A 43 22.02 -18.62 -2.49
N ALA A 44 20.73 -18.86 -2.72
CA ALA A 44 20.14 -18.76 -4.05
C ALA A 44 20.23 -17.34 -4.62
N ARG A 45 20.45 -17.25 -5.93
CA ARG A 45 20.53 -16.00 -6.71
C ARG A 45 19.87 -16.20 -8.07
N LEU A 46 19.37 -15.12 -8.67
CA LEU A 46 18.73 -15.17 -10.00
C LEU A 46 19.72 -15.22 -11.16
N PHE A 47 20.94 -14.72 -10.93
CA PHE A 47 21.99 -14.69 -11.94
C PHE A 47 23.36 -14.79 -11.24
N PRO A 48 24.40 -15.35 -11.89
CA PRO A 48 25.68 -15.64 -11.23
C PRO A 48 26.34 -14.43 -10.53
N ASP A 49 26.26 -13.24 -11.13
CA ASP A 49 26.84 -12.00 -10.57
C ASP A 49 25.91 -11.24 -9.62
N MET A 50 24.66 -11.68 -9.46
CA MET A 50 23.71 -11.07 -8.55
C MET A 50 23.92 -11.54 -7.11
N PHE A 51 23.61 -10.65 -6.17
CA PHE A 51 23.65 -10.97 -4.75
C PHE A 51 22.66 -12.08 -4.37
N PRO A 52 23.05 -12.99 -3.46
CA PRO A 52 22.18 -14.05 -2.96
C PRO A 52 21.07 -13.52 -2.04
N LEU A 53 20.08 -14.36 -1.74
CA LEU A 53 18.91 -14.02 -0.92
C LEU A 53 19.28 -13.28 0.39
N VAL A 54 20.24 -13.80 1.17
CA VAL A 54 20.70 -13.18 2.42
C VAL A 54 21.07 -11.72 2.20
N ARG A 55 21.86 -11.46 1.14
CA ARG A 55 22.35 -10.11 0.86
C ARG A 55 21.24 -9.18 0.35
N GLN A 56 20.24 -9.69 -0.37
CA GLN A 56 19.08 -8.90 -0.76
C GLN A 56 18.31 -8.38 0.47
N VAL A 57 18.13 -9.23 1.48
CA VAL A 57 17.44 -8.86 2.73
C VAL A 57 18.25 -7.85 3.54
N GLN A 58 19.57 -8.07 3.67
CA GLN A 58 20.47 -7.14 4.35
C GLN A 58 20.42 -5.75 3.72
N ILE A 59 20.52 -5.67 2.40
CA ILE A 59 20.50 -4.37 1.70
C ILE A 59 19.13 -3.70 1.85
N ALA A 60 18.02 -4.46 1.83
CA ALA A 60 16.70 -3.89 2.08
C ALA A 60 16.58 -3.29 3.50
N ALA A 61 17.12 -3.98 4.52
CA ALA A 61 17.20 -3.45 5.88
C ALA A 61 18.06 -2.17 5.94
N ASP A 62 19.21 -2.15 5.26
CA ASP A 62 20.09 -0.98 5.18
C ASP A 62 19.44 0.23 4.50
N PHE A 63 18.69 0.03 3.42
CA PHE A 63 17.93 1.11 2.81
C PHE A 63 16.83 1.59 3.73
N SER A 64 16.11 0.71 4.43
CA SER A 64 15.05 1.13 5.35
C SER A 64 15.59 2.00 6.50
N LYS A 65 16.65 1.57 7.18
CA LYS A 65 17.28 2.33 8.28
C LYS A 65 17.91 3.62 7.75
N GLY A 66 18.53 3.55 6.58
CA GLY A 66 19.21 4.67 5.95
C GLY A 66 18.27 5.76 5.46
N ILE A 67 17.12 5.40 4.89
CA ILE A 67 16.09 6.35 4.45
C ILE A 67 15.50 7.06 5.66
N ALA A 68 15.06 6.30 6.67
CA ALA A 68 14.45 6.84 7.87
C ALA A 68 15.38 7.81 8.61
N SER A 69 16.60 7.37 8.93
CA SER A 69 17.58 8.21 9.66
C SER A 69 17.93 9.49 8.88
N ARG A 70 18.25 9.38 7.58
CA ARG A 70 18.67 10.55 6.78
C ARG A 70 17.57 11.59 6.65
N LEU A 71 16.33 11.17 6.41
CA LEU A 71 15.18 12.08 6.31
C LEU A 71 14.85 12.75 7.65
N ALA A 72 14.98 12.01 8.76
CA ALA A 72 14.83 12.55 10.11
C ALA A 72 16.04 13.37 10.59
N GLY A 73 17.11 13.45 9.79
CA GLY A 73 18.35 14.13 10.18
C GLY A 73 19.15 13.43 11.28
N ALA A 74 18.86 12.16 11.56
CA ALA A 74 19.57 11.34 12.52
C ALA A 74 20.77 10.64 11.87
N GLU A 75 21.73 10.25 12.70
CA GLU A 75 22.82 9.38 12.28
C GLU A 75 22.28 8.02 11.81
N VAL A 76 22.90 7.45 10.77
CA VAL A 76 22.55 6.12 10.29
C VAL A 76 23.33 5.10 11.11
N PRO A 77 22.66 4.22 11.88
CA PRO A 77 23.36 3.23 12.68
C PRO A 77 24.08 2.21 11.78
N SER A 78 25.30 1.85 12.16
CA SER A 78 26.06 0.77 11.50
C SER A 78 25.66 -0.57 12.12
N TRP A 79 25.28 -1.54 11.28
CA TRP A 79 24.99 -2.91 11.69
C TRP A 79 25.93 -3.85 10.91
N PRO A 80 26.58 -4.82 11.57
CA PRO A 80 27.43 -5.79 10.87
C PRO A 80 26.57 -6.79 10.09
N ASP A 81 26.99 -7.14 8.88
CA ASP A 81 26.31 -8.07 7.97
C ASP A 81 26.65 -9.54 8.29
N THR A 82 26.30 -10.01 9.49
CA THR A 82 26.70 -11.34 10.00
C THR A 82 25.62 -12.42 9.91
N GLU A 83 24.46 -12.11 9.31
CA GLU A 83 23.32 -13.02 9.23
C GLU A 83 23.61 -14.21 8.31
N VAL A 84 23.37 -15.44 8.81
CA VAL A 84 23.61 -16.68 8.04
C VAL A 84 22.42 -17.62 8.03
N SER A 85 21.36 -17.34 8.80
CA SER A 85 20.16 -18.16 8.91
C SER A 85 18.87 -17.38 8.70
N PHE A 86 17.74 -18.07 8.48
CA PHE A 86 16.42 -17.45 8.44
C PHE A 86 16.10 -16.71 9.75
N ALA A 87 16.46 -17.28 10.91
CA ALA A 87 16.27 -16.65 12.21
C ALA A 87 17.04 -15.33 12.32
N ASP A 88 18.28 -15.27 11.83
CA ASP A 88 19.08 -14.04 11.82
C ASP A 88 18.44 -12.97 10.93
N LEU A 89 17.95 -13.36 9.74
CA LEU A 89 17.26 -12.45 8.84
C LEU A 89 15.95 -11.91 9.43
N GLN A 90 15.19 -12.75 10.15
CA GLN A 90 14.01 -12.31 10.89
C GLN A 90 14.38 -11.30 11.99
N ALA A 91 15.45 -11.58 12.74
CA ALA A 91 15.95 -10.67 13.76
C ALA A 91 16.41 -9.33 13.16
N LEU A 92 17.07 -9.34 12.00
CA LEU A 92 17.46 -8.14 11.27
C LEU A 92 16.25 -7.30 10.83
N ILE A 93 15.23 -7.94 10.27
CA ILE A 93 13.98 -7.25 9.87
C ILE A 93 13.27 -6.66 11.10
N ALA A 94 13.19 -7.41 12.20
CA ALA A 94 12.59 -6.92 13.44
C ALA A 94 13.36 -5.70 14.00
N LYS A 95 14.70 -5.75 13.98
CA LYS A 95 15.57 -4.64 14.35
C LYS A 95 15.34 -3.42 13.45
N ALA A 96 15.21 -3.62 12.14
CA ALA A 96 14.89 -2.57 11.19
C ALA A 96 13.53 -1.93 11.46
N LEU A 97 12.49 -2.74 11.68
CA LEU A 97 11.15 -2.29 12.04
C LEU A 97 11.12 -1.47 13.34
N ALA A 98 11.85 -1.91 14.36
CA ALA A 98 11.97 -1.19 15.63
C ALA A 98 12.67 0.16 15.44
N HIS A 99 13.78 0.19 14.70
CA HIS A 99 14.51 1.43 14.39
C HIS A 99 13.63 2.43 13.64
N ILE A 100 13.02 2.03 12.52
CA ILE A 100 12.20 2.95 11.73
C ILE A 100 10.90 3.34 12.44
N GLY A 101 10.37 2.47 13.33
CA GLY A 101 9.19 2.76 14.15
C GLY A 101 9.45 3.69 15.34
N SER A 102 10.71 3.97 15.66
CA SER A 102 11.06 4.93 16.71
C SER A 102 10.91 6.39 16.29
N PHE A 103 10.86 6.66 14.98
CA PHE A 103 10.77 7.99 14.44
C PHE A 103 9.35 8.53 14.46
N LYS A 104 9.22 9.81 14.83
CA LYS A 104 7.94 10.53 14.86
C LYS A 104 7.80 11.48 13.67
N PRO A 105 6.57 11.79 13.21
CA PRO A 105 6.35 12.69 12.08
C PRO A 105 7.03 14.05 12.21
N GLU A 106 7.10 14.61 13.41
CA GLU A 106 7.66 15.95 13.66
C GLU A 106 9.15 16.03 13.33
N GLN A 107 9.86 14.89 13.38
CA GLN A 107 11.27 14.81 13.00
C GLN A 107 11.49 15.02 11.49
N PHE A 108 10.42 15.00 10.69
CA PHE A 108 10.45 15.16 9.24
C PHE A 108 9.94 16.52 8.80
N ASP A 109 9.56 17.42 9.71
CA ASP A 109 9.04 18.75 9.34
C ASP A 109 10.13 19.61 8.69
N SER A 110 11.39 19.43 9.08
CA SER A 110 12.54 20.12 8.48
C SER A 110 13.14 19.38 7.27
N SER A 111 12.61 18.21 6.92
CA SER A 111 13.24 17.32 5.94
C SER A 111 13.32 17.92 4.54
N GLU A 112 12.34 18.72 4.11
CA GLU A 112 12.32 19.33 2.76
C GLU A 112 13.51 20.26 2.50
N SER A 113 13.99 20.96 3.54
CA SER A 113 15.15 21.85 3.47
C SER A 113 16.50 21.12 3.55
N ARG A 114 16.49 19.82 3.84
CA ARG A 114 17.70 19.05 4.14
C ARG A 114 18.40 18.56 2.87
N GLU A 115 19.68 18.87 2.77
CA GLU A 115 20.57 18.27 1.76
C GLU A 115 21.07 16.91 2.27
N ILE A 116 20.81 15.87 1.49
CA ILE A 116 21.30 14.52 1.75
C ILE A 116 22.52 14.26 0.87
N VAL A 117 23.66 14.03 1.52
CA VAL A 117 24.93 13.70 0.86
C VAL A 117 25.11 12.18 0.86
N LEU A 118 25.16 11.60 -0.32
CA LEU A 118 25.46 10.18 -0.53
C LEU A 118 26.94 10.00 -0.82
N ARG A 119 27.58 9.04 -0.12
CA ARG A 119 29.01 8.71 -0.23
C ARG A 119 29.92 9.94 -0.06
N PRO A 120 29.82 10.64 1.08
CA PRO A 120 30.60 11.83 1.34
C PRO A 120 32.11 11.53 1.23
N GLY A 121 32.86 12.42 0.59
CA GLY A 121 34.31 12.30 0.45
C GLY A 121 34.79 11.27 -0.59
N THR A 122 33.90 10.78 -1.46
CA THR A 122 34.25 9.88 -2.57
C THR A 122 34.11 10.55 -3.93
N PRO A 123 34.80 10.09 -4.99
CA PRO A 123 34.60 10.60 -6.36
C PRO A 123 33.18 10.44 -6.91
N LYS A 124 32.32 9.66 -6.22
CA LYS A 124 30.93 9.40 -6.57
C LYS A 124 29.95 10.07 -5.58
N GLU A 125 30.40 11.11 -4.88
CA GLU A 125 29.56 11.92 -3.99
C GLU A 125 28.37 12.48 -4.77
N LYS A 126 27.19 12.42 -4.17
CA LYS A 126 25.98 13.02 -4.73
C LYS A 126 25.21 13.76 -3.66
N LYS A 127 24.85 15.00 -3.95
CA LYS A 127 24.01 15.84 -3.10
C LYS A 127 22.60 15.84 -3.67
N LEU A 128 21.62 15.55 -2.83
CA LEU A 128 20.22 15.45 -3.23
C LEU A 128 19.36 16.19 -2.22
N THR A 129 18.25 16.79 -2.68
CA THR A 129 17.18 17.19 -1.78
C THR A 129 16.57 15.94 -1.13
N ALA A 130 15.96 16.09 0.04
CA ALA A 130 15.31 14.96 0.72
C ALA A 130 14.24 14.25 -0.14
N SER A 131 13.46 15.00 -0.93
CA SER A 131 12.46 14.44 -1.84
C SER A 131 13.10 13.66 -3.00
N ALA A 132 14.15 14.22 -3.63
CA ALA A 132 14.87 13.53 -4.69
C ALA A 132 15.59 12.29 -4.16
N TYR A 133 16.18 12.37 -2.97
CA TYR A 133 16.75 11.22 -2.28
C TYR A 133 15.72 10.12 -2.05
N LEU A 134 14.55 10.43 -1.48
CA LEU A 134 13.53 9.43 -1.18
C LEU A 134 12.98 8.79 -2.47
N LEU A 135 12.51 9.61 -3.42
CA LEU A 135 11.73 9.15 -4.56
C LEU A 135 12.59 8.60 -5.71
N HIS A 136 13.78 9.13 -5.93
CA HIS A 136 14.63 8.76 -7.07
C HIS A 136 15.83 7.89 -6.71
N TYR A 137 16.09 7.67 -5.42
CA TYR A 137 17.20 6.83 -4.98
C TYR A 137 16.80 5.81 -3.92
N GLY A 138 16.27 6.26 -2.79
CA GLY A 138 15.97 5.41 -1.63
C GLY A 138 14.91 4.35 -1.94
N LEU A 139 13.69 4.78 -2.27
CA LEU A 139 12.58 3.86 -2.53
C LEU A 139 12.83 2.93 -3.72
N PRO A 140 13.33 3.39 -4.89
CA PRO A 140 13.61 2.48 -6.00
C PRO A 140 14.59 1.37 -5.63
N GLN A 141 15.67 1.68 -4.89
CA GLN A 141 16.63 0.68 -4.45
C GLN A 141 16.01 -0.27 -3.43
N PHE A 142 15.30 0.26 -2.43
CA PHE A 142 14.61 -0.56 -1.44
C PHE A 142 13.63 -1.54 -2.09
N PHE A 143 12.76 -1.07 -2.97
CA PHE A 143 11.79 -1.92 -3.67
C PHE A 143 12.46 -2.96 -4.55
N PHE A 144 13.56 -2.61 -5.24
CA PHE A 144 14.31 -3.57 -6.03
C PHE A 144 14.75 -4.78 -5.20
N HIS A 145 15.31 -4.56 -4.02
CA HIS A 145 15.77 -5.65 -3.15
C HIS A 145 14.61 -6.45 -2.53
N VAL A 146 13.49 -5.79 -2.21
CA VAL A 146 12.27 -6.47 -1.75
C VAL A 146 11.67 -7.36 -2.82
N THR A 147 11.52 -6.85 -4.05
CA THR A 147 11.00 -7.62 -5.18
C THR A 147 11.95 -8.74 -5.58
N THR A 148 13.27 -8.51 -5.53
CA THR A 148 14.27 -9.53 -5.86
C THR A 148 14.25 -10.67 -4.83
N THR A 149 14.08 -10.36 -3.55
CA THR A 149 13.88 -11.37 -2.49
C THR A 149 12.68 -12.27 -2.80
N TYR A 150 11.54 -11.67 -3.15
CA TYR A 150 10.36 -12.40 -3.60
C TYR A 150 10.65 -13.25 -4.86
N ALA A 151 11.33 -12.68 -5.85
CA ALA A 151 11.60 -13.35 -7.12
C ALA A 151 12.53 -14.56 -6.95
N ILE A 152 13.59 -14.46 -6.13
CA ILE A 152 14.48 -15.58 -5.81
C ILE A 152 13.67 -16.73 -5.22
N LEU A 153 12.83 -16.45 -4.21
CA LEU A 153 12.06 -17.48 -3.53
C LEU A 153 11.00 -18.11 -4.42
N ARG A 154 10.29 -17.29 -5.21
CA ARG A 154 9.31 -17.79 -6.18
C ARG A 154 9.97 -18.65 -7.27
N HIS A 155 11.16 -18.27 -7.72
CA HIS A 155 11.93 -19.05 -8.69
C HIS A 155 12.36 -20.41 -8.13
N ASN A 156 12.65 -20.49 -6.84
CA ASN A 156 13.00 -21.73 -6.13
C ASN A 156 11.77 -22.57 -5.69
N GLY A 157 10.57 -22.27 -6.20
CA GLY A 157 9.38 -23.09 -5.96
C GLY A 157 8.62 -22.78 -4.67
N VAL A 158 9.02 -21.75 -3.92
CA VAL A 158 8.25 -21.31 -2.74
C VAL A 158 6.93 -20.69 -3.22
N GLU A 159 5.81 -21.19 -2.68
CA GLU A 159 4.46 -20.72 -3.01
C GLU A 159 4.13 -19.37 -2.34
N VAL A 160 4.84 -18.33 -2.77
CA VAL A 160 4.57 -16.95 -2.37
C VAL A 160 3.49 -16.36 -3.26
N ALA A 161 2.39 -15.88 -2.69
CA ALA A 161 1.38 -15.12 -3.41
C ALA A 161 1.84 -13.66 -3.54
N THR A 162 1.56 -13.00 -4.67
CA THR A 162 1.83 -11.55 -4.87
C THR A 162 1.23 -10.70 -3.75
N ARG A 163 0.11 -11.13 -3.18
CA ARG A 163 -0.54 -10.48 -2.03
C ARG A 163 0.36 -10.44 -0.79
N ALA A 164 1.23 -11.43 -0.59
CA ALA A 164 2.16 -11.46 0.55
C ALA A 164 3.33 -10.47 0.38
N SER A 165 3.71 -10.11 -0.85
CA SER A 165 4.80 -9.17 -1.14
C SER A 165 4.33 -7.75 -1.48
N VAL A 166 3.08 -7.54 -1.92
CA VAL A 166 2.58 -6.26 -2.44
C VAL A 166 1.38 -5.69 -1.66
N ALA A 167 0.58 -6.50 -0.97
CA ALA A 167 -0.71 -6.01 -0.44
C ALA A 167 -0.67 -5.66 1.05
N ALA A 168 -0.83 -4.36 1.35
CA ALA A 168 -1.45 -3.92 2.60
C ALA A 168 -2.82 -4.59 2.73
N ARG A 169 -3.12 -5.14 3.90
CA ARG A 169 -4.51 -5.42 4.28
C ARG A 169 -5.18 -4.11 4.70
N PHE A 170 -5.65 -3.33 3.73
CA PHE A 170 -6.66 -2.32 4.00
C PHE A 170 -8.03 -2.98 3.85
N ARG A 171 -8.78 -3.09 4.94
CA ARG A 171 -10.22 -3.33 4.85
C ARG A 171 -10.87 -1.96 4.70
N VAL A 172 -11.41 -1.69 3.53
CA VAL A 172 -12.32 -0.56 3.34
C VAL A 172 -13.68 -1.04 3.82
N THR A 173 -14.11 -0.58 4.99
CA THR A 173 -15.51 -0.68 5.43
C THR A 173 -16.19 0.64 5.12
N VAL A 174 -17.38 0.55 4.52
CA VAL A 174 -18.25 1.70 4.29
C VAL A 174 -19.40 1.57 5.29
N ASP A 175 -19.31 2.31 6.39
CA ASP A 175 -20.39 2.41 7.37
C ASP A 175 -21.02 3.80 7.24
N GLY A 176 -22.30 3.84 6.85
CA GLY A 176 -23.13 5.05 6.91
C GLY A 176 -22.60 6.28 6.15
N GLY A 177 -21.75 6.09 5.12
CA GLY A 177 -21.20 7.18 4.32
C GLY A 177 -19.82 7.71 4.76
N SER A 178 -19.16 7.09 5.75
CA SER A 178 -17.75 7.36 6.07
C SER A 178 -16.85 6.21 5.63
N ILE A 179 -15.69 6.56 5.07
CA ILE A 179 -14.64 5.61 4.68
C ILE A 179 -13.74 5.42 5.91
N CYS A 180 -13.83 4.24 6.55
CA CYS A 180 -12.94 3.86 7.63
C CYS A 180 -11.80 3.01 7.07
N LEU A 181 -10.56 3.37 7.45
CA LEU A 181 -9.36 2.68 7.00
C LEU A 181 -8.80 1.83 8.16
N ASP A 182 -9.25 0.57 8.24
CA ASP A 182 -8.84 -0.31 9.34
C ASP A 182 -7.60 -1.14 8.95
N LEU A 183 -6.56 -1.04 9.78
CA LEU A 183 -5.42 -1.95 9.80
C LEU A 183 -5.85 -3.28 10.43
N LEU A 184 -5.92 -4.33 9.61
CA LEU A 184 -6.22 -5.68 10.11
C LEU A 184 -5.05 -6.21 10.96
N GLY A 185 -5.20 -6.10 12.28
CA GLY A 185 -4.26 -6.61 13.29
C GLY A 185 -4.64 -6.34 14.76
N ALA A 186 -5.57 -5.42 15.04
CA ALA A 186 -6.13 -5.27 16.38
C ALA A 186 -7.25 -6.30 16.60
N SER A 187 -7.01 -7.24 17.51
CA SER A 187 -8.05 -8.14 18.02
C SER A 187 -9.14 -7.31 18.69
N SER A 188 -10.36 -7.33 18.17
CA SER A 188 -11.54 -6.85 18.88
C SER A 188 -12.64 -7.90 18.82
N THR A 189 -12.55 -8.83 19.76
CA THR A 189 -13.68 -9.50 20.38
C THR A 189 -14.69 -8.44 20.85
N LEU A 190 -15.62 -7.99 20.00
CA LEU A 190 -16.82 -7.21 20.38
C LEU A 190 -17.62 -6.77 19.13
N THR A 191 -18.31 -7.68 18.45
CA THR A 191 -19.54 -7.32 17.72
C THR A 191 -20.46 -8.53 17.62
N LYS A 192 -21.00 -8.92 18.78
CA LYS A 192 -22.16 -9.80 18.86
C LYS A 192 -23.26 -8.99 19.53
N CYS A 193 -23.96 -8.17 18.74
CA CYS A 193 -25.36 -7.81 18.97
C CYS A 193 -25.88 -6.84 17.88
N LEU A 194 -27.04 -7.22 17.33
CA LEU A 194 -28.05 -6.37 16.71
C LEU A 194 -27.82 -5.87 15.28
N LEU A 195 -28.13 -6.72 14.29
CA LEU A 195 -29.22 -6.49 13.32
C LEU A 195 -29.44 -7.77 12.47
N PRO A 196 -30.69 -8.22 12.24
CA PRO A 196 -30.99 -9.25 11.26
C PRO A 196 -31.08 -8.61 9.86
N CYS A 197 -30.75 -9.39 8.83
CA CYS A 197 -30.71 -9.02 7.41
C CYS A 197 -29.33 -8.53 6.90
N ALA A 198 -28.29 -9.34 7.09
CA ALA A 198 -27.16 -9.37 6.15
C ALA A 198 -27.35 -10.57 5.22
N VAL A 199 -27.56 -10.32 3.92
CA VAL A 199 -27.43 -11.35 2.91
C VAL A 199 -25.94 -11.68 2.81
N ASN A 200 -25.55 -12.85 3.30
CA ASN A 200 -24.19 -13.36 3.14
C ASN A 200 -23.96 -13.70 1.67
N TYR A 201 -23.17 -12.88 0.97
CA TYR A 201 -22.49 -13.31 -0.25
C TYR A 201 -21.05 -13.68 0.12
N THR A 202 -20.82 -14.94 0.46
CA THR A 202 -19.49 -15.53 0.34
C THR A 202 -19.28 -15.88 -1.12
N VAL A 203 -18.61 -15.01 -1.87
CA VAL A 203 -18.05 -15.39 -3.16
C VAL A 203 -16.69 -16.05 -2.92
N ASP A 204 -16.65 -17.35 -3.13
CA ASP A 204 -15.42 -18.14 -3.18
C ASP A 204 -14.63 -17.75 -4.45
N PRO A 205 -13.47 -17.08 -4.36
CA PRO A 205 -12.79 -16.53 -5.52
C PRO A 205 -12.13 -17.60 -6.40
N LEU A 206 -12.10 -18.87 -5.98
CA LEU A 206 -11.38 -19.94 -6.68
C LEU A 206 -12.13 -20.57 -7.85
N ARG A 207 -13.36 -20.13 -8.17
CA ARG A 207 -14.09 -20.55 -9.37
C ARG A 207 -14.34 -19.47 -10.42
N ALA A 208 -13.82 -18.25 -10.23
CA ALA A 208 -14.13 -17.10 -11.08
C ALA A 208 -13.00 -16.71 -12.07
N PHE A 209 -12.29 -17.70 -12.63
CA PHE A 209 -11.38 -17.49 -13.78
C PHE A 209 -11.86 -18.24 -15.02
N ASP A 210 -13.16 -18.18 -15.29
CA ASP A 210 -13.72 -18.50 -16.60
C ASP A 210 -14.23 -17.19 -17.24
N VAL A 211 -13.50 -16.70 -18.24
CA VAL A 211 -13.77 -15.42 -18.93
C VAL A 211 -15.15 -15.45 -19.59
N GLY A 212 -15.70 -16.63 -19.89
CA GLY A 212 -17.04 -16.80 -20.45
C GLY A 212 -18.18 -16.43 -19.49
N LEU A 213 -18.02 -16.71 -18.19
CA LEU A 213 -19.06 -16.44 -17.19
C LEU A 213 -19.17 -14.94 -16.86
N MET A 214 -18.05 -14.22 -16.92
CA MET A 214 -17.99 -12.78 -16.68
C MET A 214 -18.69 -11.98 -17.78
N MET A 215 -18.56 -12.39 -19.05
CA MET A 215 -19.29 -11.75 -20.16
C MET A 215 -20.79 -12.06 -20.11
N ALA A 216 -21.19 -13.28 -19.76
CA ALA A 216 -22.59 -13.64 -19.56
C ALA A 216 -23.25 -12.88 -18.38
N ALA A 217 -22.51 -12.62 -17.31
CA ALA A 217 -22.96 -11.79 -16.19
C ALA A 217 -23.13 -10.31 -16.61
N MET A 218 -22.17 -9.76 -17.36
CA MET A 218 -22.25 -8.39 -17.88
C MET A 218 -23.40 -8.19 -18.90
N GLN A 219 -23.77 -9.22 -19.66
CA GLN A 219 -24.94 -9.16 -20.55
C GLN A 219 -26.28 -9.31 -19.82
N ARG A 220 -26.34 -10.00 -18.67
CA ARG A 220 -27.54 -10.05 -17.82
C ARG A 220 -27.81 -8.75 -17.08
N GLU A 221 -26.77 -8.03 -16.66
CA GLU A 221 -26.93 -6.74 -15.95
C GLU A 221 -27.52 -5.63 -16.84
N ARG A 222 -27.24 -5.64 -18.14
CA ARG A 222 -27.92 -4.73 -19.10
C ARG A 222 -29.42 -5.02 -19.24
N SER A 223 -29.87 -6.26 -19.00
CA SER A 223 -31.30 -6.64 -19.05
C SER A 223 -32.07 -6.24 -17.78
N ILE A 224 -31.37 -6.11 -16.64
CA ILE A 224 -31.97 -5.72 -15.36
C ILE A 224 -32.07 -4.19 -15.25
N ALA A 225 -31.06 -3.46 -15.73
CA ALA A 225 -31.09 -1.99 -15.78
C ALA A 225 -32.24 -1.46 -16.67
N GLY A 226 -32.58 -2.16 -17.77
CA GLY A 226 -33.73 -1.82 -18.61
C GLY A 226 -35.11 -2.07 -17.97
N ARG A 227 -35.18 -2.94 -16.94
CA ARG A 227 -36.43 -3.28 -16.24
C ARG A 227 -36.72 -2.37 -15.04
N LEU A 228 -35.71 -1.71 -14.47
CA LEU A 228 -35.90 -0.75 -13.37
C LEU A 228 -36.46 0.61 -13.83
N ILE A 229 -36.29 0.98 -15.11
CA ILE A 229 -36.75 2.27 -15.65
C ILE A 229 -38.27 2.27 -15.93
N GLN A 230 -38.91 1.11 -16.08
CA GLN A 230 -40.36 1.01 -16.31
C GLN A 230 -41.21 0.97 -15.01
N CYS A 231 -40.61 0.72 -13.84
CA CYS A 231 -41.34 0.64 -12.57
C CYS A 231 -41.57 1.99 -11.88
N THR A 232 -40.80 3.03 -12.21
CA THR A 232 -40.92 4.36 -11.59
C THR A 232 -41.98 5.27 -12.20
N SER A 233 -42.60 4.86 -13.31
CA SER A 233 -43.66 5.62 -14.01
C SER A 233 -45.10 5.19 -13.68
N ALA A 234 -45.31 4.23 -12.76
CA ALA A 234 -46.64 3.62 -12.54
C ALA A 234 -47.27 3.84 -11.14
N THR A 235 -46.68 4.65 -10.25
CA THR A 235 -47.25 4.90 -8.92
C THR A 235 -47.18 6.37 -8.53
N ASN A 236 -48.12 7.16 -9.05
CA ASN A 236 -48.77 8.24 -8.28
C ASN A 236 -49.98 8.81 -9.04
N LEU A 237 -51.15 8.27 -8.76
CA LEU A 237 -52.46 8.83 -9.12
C LEU A 237 -53.19 9.24 -7.83
N ARG A 238 -53.56 10.54 -7.76
CA ARG A 238 -54.59 11.19 -6.88
C ARG A 238 -54.34 11.15 -5.36
N ALA A 239 -54.61 12.16 -4.53
CA ALA A 239 -55.08 13.56 -4.54
C ALA A 239 -55.10 13.99 -3.03
N PRO A 240 -55.62 15.15 -2.54
CA PRO A 240 -56.02 16.42 -3.16
C PRO A 240 -55.36 17.68 -2.50
N SER A 241 -55.54 18.86 -3.13
CA SER A 241 -55.17 20.19 -2.61
C SER A 241 -56.03 20.64 -1.42
N PRO A 242 -55.58 21.61 -0.58
CA PRO A 242 -56.06 22.98 -0.77
C PRO A 242 -55.06 24.14 -0.49
N VAL A 243 -55.25 25.19 -1.29
CA VAL A 243 -55.05 26.66 -1.14
C VAL A 243 -54.50 27.22 0.19
N VAL A 244 -53.42 28.03 0.12
CA VAL A 244 -53.28 29.38 0.77
C VAL A 244 -52.31 30.25 -0.07
N ARG A 245 -52.65 31.55 -0.23
CA ARG A 245 -52.00 32.63 -1.00
C ARG A 245 -50.84 33.34 -0.26
N VAL A 246 -50.17 34.21 -1.04
CA VAL A 246 -49.35 35.41 -0.72
C VAL A 246 -47.84 35.13 -0.78
N GLY A 247 -46.98 35.82 -1.54
CA GLY A 247 -47.09 37.00 -2.41
C GLY A 247 -45.69 37.59 -2.65
N GLN A 248 -45.55 38.37 -3.74
CA GLN A 248 -44.41 39.21 -4.17
C GLN A 248 -43.21 38.47 -4.81
N GLN A 249 -42.80 38.67 -6.07
CA GLN A 249 -42.63 39.78 -7.04
C GLN A 249 -41.14 40.09 -7.30
N SER A 250 -40.87 40.45 -8.57
CA SER A 250 -39.65 40.96 -9.21
C SER A 250 -38.64 39.90 -9.72
N THR A 251 -38.54 39.61 -11.03
CA THR A 251 -37.94 40.36 -12.17
C THR A 251 -36.44 40.63 -11.93
N GLN A 252 -35.43 40.34 -12.75
CA GLN A 252 -35.20 40.17 -14.20
C GLN A 252 -33.83 39.45 -14.32
N SER A 253 -33.63 38.42 -15.14
CA SER A 253 -33.17 38.49 -16.54
C SER A 253 -32.07 39.52 -16.85
N SER A 254 -30.83 39.08 -17.05
CA SER A 254 -30.19 39.13 -18.38
C SER A 254 -28.81 38.47 -18.38
N ARG A 255 -28.58 37.76 -19.49
CA ARG A 255 -27.36 37.05 -19.89
C ARG A 255 -26.41 38.01 -20.62
N SER A 256 -25.12 37.78 -20.35
CA SER A 256 -24.04 37.58 -21.35
C SER A 256 -23.52 38.75 -22.19
N VAL A 257 -22.18 38.76 -22.35
CA VAL A 257 -21.40 38.78 -23.61
C VAL A 257 -20.17 39.73 -23.57
N HIS A 258 -19.00 39.09 -23.48
CA HIS A 258 -17.74 39.29 -24.25
C HIS A 258 -16.78 40.48 -24.06
N ASN A 259 -15.51 40.04 -23.93
CA ASN A 259 -14.28 40.41 -24.66
C ASN A 259 -13.40 41.61 -24.29
N HIS A 260 -12.11 41.24 -24.16
CA HIS A 260 -10.90 41.93 -24.63
C HIS A 260 -10.49 43.25 -23.97
N LYS A 261 -9.33 43.29 -23.30
CA LYS A 261 -8.00 43.59 -23.86
C LYS A 261 -6.93 43.70 -22.76
N ALA A 262 -5.69 43.51 -23.19
CA ALA A 262 -4.43 43.65 -22.45
C ALA A 262 -4.04 45.12 -22.13
N VAL A 263 -2.84 45.28 -21.55
CA VAL A 263 -2.07 46.52 -21.22
C VAL A 263 -2.39 46.98 -19.78
N VAL A 264 -1.48 47.03 -18.79
CA VAL A 264 -0.03 47.33 -18.68
C VAL A 264 0.61 46.37 -17.67
#